data_AF-A0A7Z9WCE0-F1
#
_entry.id   AF-A0A7Z9WCE0-F1
#
_cell.length_a   1.000
_cell.length_b   1.000
_cell.length_c   1.000
_cell.angle_alpha   90.00
_cell.angle_beta   90.00
_cell.angle_gamma   90.00
#
_symmetry.space_group_name_H-M   'P 1'
#
loop_
_entity.id
_entity.type
_entity.pdbx_description
1 polymer ?
#
loop_
_entity_poly.entity_id
_entity_poly.type
_entity_poly.pdbx_seq_one_letter_code
_entity_poly.pdbx_strand_id
1 'polypeptide(L)' 'GLNRQRVGNTYQVLLEGYHEETHLLLEGRTSWLAPDVDGRVLINKGNGIIGDMVKVKITEAHTYDLIGEIIS' A
#
# COMPACT_ATOMS: atom_id res chain seq x y z
N GLY A 1 4.69 -16.97 4.22
CA GLY A 1 5.31 -15.74 4.77
C GLY A 1 4.20 -14.85 5.28
N LEU A 2 4.49 -14.04 6.31
CA LEU A 2 3.52 -13.17 6.98
C LEU A 2 2.77 -12.25 6.00
N ASN A 3 3.46 -11.74 4.97
CA ASN A 3 2.83 -10.92 3.92
C ASN A 3 1.82 -11.69 3.06
N ARG A 4 2.05 -12.98 2.75
CA ARG A 4 1.09 -13.78 1.96
C ARG A 4 -0.26 -13.92 2.66
N GLN A 5 -0.31 -13.90 3.99
CA GLN A 5 -1.56 -13.96 4.74
C GLN A 5 -2.36 -12.65 4.68
N ARG A 6 -1.75 -11.56 4.18
CA ARG A 6 -2.39 -10.24 4.07
C ARG A 6 -3.15 -10.09 2.75
N VAL A 7 -2.87 -10.93 1.76
CA VAL A 7 -3.58 -10.95 0.46
C VAL A 7 -5.04 -11.29 0.66
N GLY A 8 -5.93 -10.52 0.02
CA GLY A 8 -7.38 -10.64 0.15
C GLY A 8 -7.99 -9.77 1.25
N ASN A 9 -7.19 -9.30 2.21
CA ASN A 9 -7.66 -8.41 3.27
C ASN A 9 -7.67 -6.95 2.82
N THR A 10 -8.48 -6.16 3.52
CA THR A 10 -8.55 -4.71 3.33
C THR A 10 -7.95 -4.00 4.53
N TYR A 11 -7.14 -2.98 4.25
CA TYR A 11 -6.45 -2.21 5.27
C TYR A 11 -6.63 -0.72 5.04
N GLN A 12 -6.54 0.05 6.13
CA GLN A 12 -6.45 1.49 6.06
C GLN A 12 -5.00 1.90 5.78
N VAL A 13 -4.81 2.65 4.69
CA VAL A 13 -3.50 3.06 4.20
C VAL A 13 -3.45 4.58 4.13
N LEU A 14 -2.44 5.18 4.75
CA LEU A 14 -2.09 6.58 4.57
C LEU A 14 -1.33 6.72 3.25
N LEU A 15 -1.82 7.54 2.34
CA LEU A 15 -1.11 7.88 1.11
C LEU A 15 0.03 8.85 1.43
N GLU A 16 1.27 8.47 1.14
CA GLU A 16 2.45 9.27 1.51
C GLU A 16 3.16 9.86 0.29
N GLY A 17 2.96 9.29 -0.89
CA GLY A 17 3.58 9.82 -2.09
C GLY A 17 3.40 8.94 -3.32
N TYR A 18 4.30 9.15 -4.26
CA TYR A 18 4.48 8.30 -5.42
C TYR A 18 5.76 7.49 -5.26
N HIS A 19 5.77 6.30 -5.83
CA HIS A 19 6.94 5.44 -5.85
C HIS A 19 8.13 6.15 -6.50
N GLU A 20 9.31 6.04 -5.89
CA GLU A 20 10.52 6.79 -6.27
C GLU A 20 10.96 6.53 -7.72
N GLU A 21 10.78 5.30 -8.22
CA GLU A 21 11.16 4.92 -9.58
C GLU A 21 10.07 5.19 -10.63
N THR A 22 8.80 5.28 -10.23
CA THR A 22 7.69 5.49 -11.17
C THR A 22 6.62 6.39 -10.57
N HIS A 23 6.46 7.59 -11.13
CA HIS A 23 5.40 8.54 -10.74
C HIS A 23 3.96 8.05 -11.03
N LEU A 24 3.80 6.83 -11.53
CA LEU A 24 2.53 6.22 -11.87
C LEU A 24 1.94 5.39 -10.71
N LEU A 25 2.74 5.02 -9.72
CA LEU A 25 2.31 4.22 -8.58
C LEU A 25 2.23 5.09 -7.34
N LEU A 26 1.05 5.10 -6.71
CA LEU A 26 0.89 5.66 -5.38
C LEU A 26 1.50 4.70 -4.37
N GLU A 27 2.08 5.25 -3.32
CA GLU A 27 2.57 4.48 -2.20
C GLU A 27 2.05 5.03 -0.88
N GLY A 28 2.00 4.14 0.11
CA GLY A 28 1.56 4.48 1.43
C GLY A 28 1.91 3.42 2.44
N ARG A 29 1.45 3.65 3.66
CA ARG A 29 1.68 2.73 4.77
C ARG A 29 0.43 2.50 5.60
N THR A 30 0.37 1.32 6.17
CA THR A 30 -0.61 0.97 7.19
C THR A 30 -0.04 1.29 8.57
N SER A 31 -0.90 1.28 9.60
CA SER A 31 -0.50 1.65 10.96
C SER A 31 0.54 0.73 11.61
N TRP A 32 0.76 -0.48 11.08
CA TRP A 32 1.73 -1.45 11.60
C TRP A 32 3.05 -1.50 10.81
N LEU A 33 3.21 -0.68 9.78
CA LEU A 33 4.46 -0.55 9.04
C LEU A 33 5.24 0.65 9.61
N ALA A 34 6.42 0.38 10.17
CA ALA A 34 7.35 1.41 10.61
C ALA A 34 7.96 2.14 9.39
N PRO A 35 8.08 3.48 9.44
CA PRO A 35 8.75 4.24 8.39
C PRO A 35 10.18 3.75 8.17
N ASP A 36 10.62 3.70 6.92
CA ASP A 36 12.01 3.39 6.47
C ASP A 36 12.59 2.03 6.87
N VAL A 37 11.86 1.24 7.65
CA VAL A 37 12.31 -0.06 8.18
C VAL A 37 11.46 -1.21 7.64
N ASP A 38 10.14 -1.02 7.57
CA ASP A 38 9.22 -2.00 6.99
C ASP A 38 8.91 -1.68 5.52
N GLY A 39 8.42 -2.69 4.78
CA GLY A 39 8.02 -2.51 3.38
C GLY A 39 6.82 -1.56 3.19
N ARG A 40 6.51 -1.20 1.94
CA ARG A 40 5.43 -0.24 1.62
C ARG A 40 4.18 -0.94 1.07
N VAL A 41 3.06 -0.21 1.07
CA VAL A 41 1.88 -0.59 0.28
C VAL A 41 1.91 0.18 -1.04
N LEU A 42 2.12 -0.55 -2.13
CA LEU A 42 2.07 -0.02 -3.49
C LEU A 42 0.64 -0.12 -4.03
N ILE A 43 0.14 0.98 -4.55
CA ILE A 43 -1.22 1.10 -5.06
C ILE A 43 -1.15 1.21 -6.58
N ASN A 44 -1.53 0.13 -7.25
CA ASN A 44 -1.48 0.03 -8.71
C ASN A 44 -2.81 0.38 -9.39
N LYS A 45 -3.88 0.58 -8.61
CA LYS A 45 -5.20 0.89 -9.12
C LYS A 45 -6.03 1.71 -8.13
N GLY A 46 -6.70 2.73 -8.68
CA GLY A 46 -7.47 3.70 -7.92
C GLY A 46 -6.75 5.04 -7.80
N ASN A 47 -7.47 6.05 -7.32
CA ASN A 47 -6.96 7.40 -7.14
C ASN A 47 -7.16 7.84 -5.69
N GLY A 48 -6.25 8.67 -5.20
CA GLY A 48 -6.37 9.31 -3.90
C GLY A 48 -5.41 10.50 -3.80
N ILE A 49 -5.58 11.30 -2.76
CA ILE A 49 -4.75 12.48 -2.51
C ILE A 49 -3.72 12.12 -1.45
N ILE A 50 -2.47 12.52 -1.66
CA ILE A 50 -1.41 12.35 -0.64
C ILE A 50 -1.86 13.01 0.67
N GLY A 51 -1.73 12.29 1.77
CA GLY A 51 -2.24 12.67 3.09
C GLY A 51 -3.59 12.03 3.45
N ASP A 52 -4.31 11.46 2.48
CA ASP A 52 -5.58 10.79 2.76
C ASP A 52 -5.39 9.39 3.34
N MET A 53 -6.32 9.00 4.20
CA MET A 53 -6.50 7.62 4.65
C MET A 53 -7.51 6.91 3.75
N VAL A 54 -7.04 5.97 2.93
CA VAL A 54 -7.87 5.19 2.00
C VAL A 54 -7.97 3.73 2.40
N LYS A 55 -9.04 3.05 1.97
CA LYS A 55 -9.15 1.59 2.10
C LYS A 55 -8.49 0.93 0.89
N VAL A 56 -7.52 0.07 1.15
CA VAL A 56 -6.80 -0.68 0.11
C VAL A 56 -7.01 -2.16 0.32
N LYS A 57 -7.48 -2.85 -0.72
CA LYS A 57 -7.53 -4.31 -0.76
C LYS A 57 -6.19 -4.82 -1.27
N ILE A 58 -5.51 -5.65 -0.48
CA ILE A 58 -4.24 -6.25 -0.88
C ILE A 58 -4.51 -7.37 -1.87
N THR A 59 -3.93 -7.26 -3.06
CA THR A 59 -4.08 -8.24 -4.14
C THR A 59 -2.85 -9.13 -4.24
N GLU A 60 -1.66 -8.62 -3.91
CA GLU A 60 -0.41 -9.36 -3.99
C GLU A 60 0.55 -8.99 -2.85
N ALA A 61 1.51 -9.87 -2.61
CA ALA A 61 2.49 -9.73 -1.54
C ALA A 61 3.86 -10.18 -2.03
N HIS A 62 4.82 -9.27 -2.04
CA HIS A 62 6.23 -9.55 -2.26
C HIS A 62 6.95 -9.74 -0.92
N THR A 63 8.26 -10.00 -1.00
CA THR A 63 9.10 -10.29 0.17
C THR A 63 9.01 -9.17 1.21
N TYR A 64 8.94 -7.91 0.76
CA TYR A 64 8.87 -6.73 1.61
C TYR A 64 7.57 -5.95 1.40
N ASP A 65 7.17 -5.75 0.14
CA ASP A 65 6.04 -4.90 -0.20
C ASP A 65 4.70 -5.63 -0.34
N LEU A 66 3.62 -4.88 -0.16
CA LEU A 66 2.27 -5.30 -0.48
C LEU A 66 1.78 -4.50 -1.69
N ILE A 67 1.04 -5.16 -2.56
CA ILE A 67 0.37 -4.49 -3.69
C ILE A 67 -1.13 -4.54 -3.45
N GLY A 68 -1.82 -3.44 -3.72
CA GLY A 68 -3.27 -3.40 -3.62
C GLY A 68 -3.93 -2.34 -4.48
N GLU A 69 -5.26 -2.36 -4.43
CA GLU A 69 -6.14 -1.43 -5.11
C GLU A 69 -7.00 -0.66 -4.12
N ILE A 70 -7.23 0.63 -4.38
CA ILE A 70 -8.17 1.44 -3.57
C ILE A 70 -9.59 0.95 -3.86
N ILE A 71 -10.35 0.68 -2.80
CA ILE A 71 -11.76 0.33 -2.89
C ILE A 71 -12.63 1.51 -2.45
N SER A 72 -13.68 1.79 -3.23
CA SER A 72 -14.70 2.82 -2.98
C SER A 72 -15.77 2.32 -2.02
#